data_AF-A0A0N4X9W9-F1
#
_entry.id   AF-A0A0N4X9W9-F1
#
_cell.length_a   1.000
_cell.length_b   1.000
_cell.length_c   1.000
_cell.angle_alpha   90.00
_cell.angle_beta   90.00
_cell.angle_gamma   90.00
#
_symmetry.space_group_name_H-M   'P 1'
#
loop_
_entity.id
_entity.type
_entity.pdbx_description
1 polymer ?
#
loop_
_entity_poly.entity_id
_entity_poly.type
_entity_poly.pdbx_seq_one_letter_code
_entity_poly.pdbx_strand_id
1 'polypeptide(L)'
;MEIQFQGLYYSYYKTIIEAPSFLDGLRQITHDNVTEYGHTINTLKRFNLYPEVILSYAYRIFKRTANALNWKMERCWTVNRGDLSPVESCEGIGNPHYFYIDLVFALAGTTAGWLFFLGTLVSDTVFGGAIAVLAFAFNHGEATRVQWTPPLRESFAFPTIIAQTVVVTYILKNHRSGLLYGLPMVVFGCLSMLFWQFSQFAFFTQVGSLFVVYTFDFIPRPTMETLLKGHLVGEISSSVVAYLIAYCLF
;
A
#
# COMPACT_ATOMS: atom_id res chain seq x y z
N MET A 1 -17.96 8.01 -10.32
CA MET A 1 -17.13 6.88 -10.77
C MET A 1 -16.16 6.42 -9.69
N GLU A 2 -15.45 7.31 -8.98
CA GLU A 2 -14.57 6.95 -7.85
C GLU A 2 -15.27 6.20 -6.70
N ILE A 3 -16.48 6.62 -6.30
CA ILE A 3 -17.28 5.97 -5.24
C ILE A 3 -17.54 4.48 -5.55
N GLN A 4 -17.67 4.13 -6.83
CA GLN A 4 -17.96 2.76 -7.27
C GLN A 4 -16.73 1.85 -7.17
N PHE A 5 -15.53 2.39 -7.38
CA PHE A 5 -14.27 1.65 -7.22
C PHE A 5 -13.89 1.43 -5.75
N GLN A 6 -14.26 2.34 -4.85
CA GLN A 6 -14.01 2.15 -3.42
C GLN A 6 -14.78 0.96 -2.85
N GLY A 7 -16.07 0.86 -3.19
CA GLY A 7 -16.89 -0.28 -2.81
C GLY A 7 -16.39 -1.59 -3.43
N LEU A 8 -15.82 -1.52 -4.64
CA LEU A 8 -15.28 -2.68 -5.35
C LEU A 8 -14.11 -3.32 -4.60
N TYR A 9 -13.07 -2.57 -4.23
CA TYR A 9 -11.92 -3.13 -3.50
C TYR A 9 -12.33 -3.74 -2.15
N TYR A 10 -13.16 -3.02 -1.40
CA TYR A 10 -13.68 -3.53 -0.13
C TYR A 10 -14.54 -4.78 -0.31
N SER A 11 -15.31 -4.89 -1.40
CA SER A 11 -16.11 -6.09 -1.68
C SER A 11 -15.24 -7.34 -1.87
N TYR A 12 -14.09 -7.24 -2.56
CA TYR A 12 -13.17 -8.37 -2.70
C TYR A 12 -12.52 -8.77 -1.38
N TYR A 13 -12.13 -7.79 -0.56
CA TYR A 13 -11.69 -8.05 0.81
C TYR A 13 -12.77 -8.81 1.59
N LYS A 14 -14.02 -8.35 1.50
CA LYS A 14 -15.19 -8.97 2.16
C LYS A 14 -15.41 -10.42 1.70
N THR A 15 -15.36 -10.68 0.39
CA THR A 15 -15.47 -12.03 -0.18
C THR A 15 -14.41 -12.96 0.41
N ILE A 16 -13.16 -12.51 0.53
CA ILE A 16 -12.09 -13.35 1.09
C ILE A 16 -12.30 -13.63 2.56
N ILE A 17 -12.81 -12.69 3.38
CA ILE A 17 -12.98 -12.92 4.82
C ILE A 17 -14.23 -13.76 5.16
N GLU A 18 -15.27 -13.71 4.32
CA GLU A 18 -16.53 -14.43 4.52
C GLU A 18 -16.50 -15.87 4.00
N ALA A 19 -15.55 -16.21 3.12
CA ALA A 19 -15.41 -17.57 2.60
C ALA A 19 -15.14 -18.61 3.72
N PRO A 20 -15.38 -19.91 3.48
CA PRO A 20 -15.07 -20.96 4.46
C PRO A 20 -13.57 -21.02 4.80
N SER A 21 -12.72 -20.91 3.78
CA SER A 21 -11.27 -20.85 3.92
C SER A 21 -10.68 -19.67 3.15
N PHE A 22 -9.45 -19.27 3.49
CA PHE A 22 -8.73 -18.22 2.77
C PHE A 22 -8.48 -18.60 1.31
N LEU A 23 -8.14 -19.86 1.04
CA LEU A 23 -7.92 -20.39 -0.32
C LEU A 23 -9.21 -20.37 -1.14
N ASP A 24 -10.35 -20.71 -0.53
CA ASP A 24 -11.65 -20.62 -1.22
C ASP A 24 -12.01 -19.17 -1.55
N GLY A 25 -11.74 -18.24 -0.63
CA GLY A 25 -11.91 -16.81 -0.87
C GLY A 25 -11.03 -16.30 -2.03
N LEU A 26 -9.77 -16.73 -2.07
CA LEU A 26 -8.85 -16.43 -3.18
C LEU A 26 -9.33 -17.04 -4.50
N ARG A 27 -9.84 -18.27 -4.47
CA ARG A 27 -10.40 -18.92 -5.67
C ARG A 27 -11.63 -18.16 -6.20
N GLN A 28 -12.49 -17.67 -5.31
CA GLN A 28 -13.66 -16.88 -5.68
C GLN A 28 -13.28 -15.57 -6.38
N ILE A 29 -12.28 -14.85 -5.89
CA ILE A 29 -11.86 -13.59 -6.54
C ILE A 29 -11.05 -13.83 -7.83
N THR A 30 -10.35 -14.96 -7.95
CA THR A 30 -9.55 -15.27 -9.15
C THR A 30 -10.38 -15.85 -10.29
N HIS A 31 -11.53 -16.45 -9.99
CA HIS A 31 -12.49 -16.98 -10.96
C HIS A 31 -13.81 -16.22 -10.91
N ASP A 32 -13.72 -14.88 -10.93
CA ASP A 32 -14.90 -14.03 -10.83
C ASP A 32 -15.63 -13.95 -12.18
N ASN A 33 -16.93 -14.24 -12.16
CA ASN A 33 -17.84 -14.16 -13.30
C ASN A 33 -18.90 -13.05 -13.16
N VAL A 34 -18.85 -12.30 -12.06
CA VAL A 34 -19.85 -11.28 -11.71
C VAL A 34 -19.43 -9.89 -12.18
N THR A 35 -18.15 -9.56 -12.11
CA THR A 35 -17.64 -8.21 -12.41
C THR A 35 -17.64 -7.91 -13.91
N GLU A 36 -17.39 -8.91 -14.76
CA GLU A 36 -17.45 -8.78 -16.22
C GLU A 36 -18.43 -9.79 -16.83
N TYR A 37 -19.52 -9.29 -17.41
CA TYR A 37 -20.54 -10.14 -18.03
C TYR A 37 -19.94 -10.93 -19.19
N GLY A 38 -20.13 -12.26 -19.18
CA GLY A 38 -19.67 -13.15 -20.24
C GLY A 38 -18.21 -13.58 -20.15
N HIS A 39 -17.45 -13.14 -19.14
CA HIS A 39 -16.04 -13.52 -18.96
C HIS A 39 -15.71 -13.85 -17.50
N THR A 40 -15.00 -14.96 -17.28
CA THR A 40 -14.35 -15.23 -16.00
C THR A 40 -13.01 -14.50 -15.97
N ILE A 41 -12.81 -13.57 -15.04
CA ILE A 41 -11.58 -12.78 -14.95
C ILE A 41 -10.83 -13.04 -13.64
N ASN A 42 -9.50 -13.00 -13.74
CA ASN A 42 -8.63 -12.94 -12.58
C ASN A 42 -8.57 -11.49 -12.09
N THR A 43 -9.45 -11.16 -11.15
CA THR A 43 -9.56 -9.80 -10.58
C THR A 43 -8.32 -9.41 -9.80
N LEU A 44 -7.62 -10.38 -9.20
CA LEU A 44 -6.39 -10.17 -8.45
C LEU A 44 -5.31 -9.53 -9.33
N LYS A 45 -5.09 -10.10 -10.52
CA LYS A 45 -4.16 -9.53 -11.51
C LYS A 45 -4.70 -8.23 -12.10
N ARG A 46 -5.99 -8.20 -12.47
CA ARG A 46 -6.56 -7.07 -13.23
C ARG A 46 -6.65 -5.78 -12.43
N PHE A 47 -6.91 -5.87 -11.13
CA PHE A 47 -7.10 -4.72 -10.25
C PHE A 47 -6.02 -4.58 -9.17
N ASN A 48 -4.95 -5.36 -9.24
CA ASN A 48 -3.83 -5.29 -8.30
C ASN A 48 -4.27 -5.50 -6.83
N LEU A 49 -5.11 -6.51 -6.55
CA LEU A 49 -5.74 -6.78 -5.23
C LEU A 49 -4.81 -7.33 -4.15
N TYR A 50 -3.50 -7.15 -4.31
CA TYR A 50 -2.51 -7.58 -3.32
C TYR A 50 -2.74 -6.96 -1.93
N PRO A 51 -3.07 -5.66 -1.78
CA PRO A 51 -3.39 -5.09 -0.46
C PRO A 51 -4.58 -5.79 0.21
N GLU A 52 -5.68 -6.03 -0.50
CA GLU A 52 -6.88 -6.68 0.06
C GLU A 52 -6.61 -8.13 0.45
N VAL A 53 -5.81 -8.84 -0.33
CA VAL A 53 -5.40 -10.21 -0.01
C VAL A 53 -4.57 -10.25 1.28
N ILE A 54 -3.63 -9.31 1.45
CA ILE A 54 -2.82 -9.19 2.67
C ILE A 54 -3.72 -8.83 3.87
N LEU A 55 -4.59 -7.83 3.72
CA LEU A 55 -5.49 -7.38 4.78
C LEU A 55 -6.50 -8.45 5.19
N SER A 56 -7.05 -9.20 4.24
CA SER A 56 -8.01 -10.28 4.52
C SER A 56 -7.35 -11.46 5.24
N TYR A 57 -6.13 -11.81 4.86
CA TYR A 57 -5.33 -12.79 5.59
C TYR A 57 -5.05 -12.33 7.03
N ALA A 58 -4.59 -11.08 7.20
CA ALA A 58 -4.32 -10.49 8.50
C ALA A 58 -5.58 -10.45 9.37
N TYR A 59 -6.74 -10.07 8.81
CA TYR A 59 -8.02 -10.03 9.53
C TYR A 59 -8.47 -11.42 10.00
N ARG A 60 -8.35 -12.45 9.14
CA ARG A 60 -8.68 -13.83 9.53
C ARG A 60 -7.82 -14.33 10.69
N ILE A 61 -6.51 -14.02 10.67
CA ILE A 61 -5.60 -14.34 11.79
C ILE A 61 -6.03 -13.57 13.03
N PHE A 62 -6.23 -12.25 12.91
CA PHE A 62 -6.64 -11.38 14.00
C PHE A 62 -7.94 -11.86 14.66
N LYS A 63 -8.96 -12.20 13.86
CA LYS A 63 -10.23 -12.72 14.36
C LYS A 63 -10.06 -14.06 15.07
N ARG A 64 -9.22 -14.95 14.51
CA ARG A 64 -8.92 -16.26 15.14
C ARG A 64 -8.22 -16.08 16.48
N THR A 65 -7.23 -15.18 16.58
CA THR A 65 -6.50 -14.93 17.83
C THR A 65 -7.36 -14.21 18.85
N ALA A 66 -8.13 -13.20 18.46
CA ALA A 66 -9.06 -12.49 19.34
C ALA A 66 -10.12 -13.45 19.92
N ASN A 67 -10.69 -14.33 19.10
CA ASN A 67 -11.64 -15.34 19.56
C ASN A 67 -10.98 -16.36 20.50
N ALA A 68 -9.76 -16.82 20.20
CA ALA A 68 -9.03 -17.75 21.06
C ALA A 68 -8.72 -17.14 22.44
N LEU A 69 -8.52 -15.82 22.51
CA LEU A 69 -8.26 -15.08 23.74
C LEU A 69 -9.53 -14.51 24.40
N ASN A 70 -10.72 -14.81 23.85
CA ASN A 70 -12.01 -14.26 24.29
C ASN A 70 -12.04 -12.72 24.39
N TRP A 71 -11.33 -12.05 23.49
CA TRP A 71 -11.31 -10.59 23.43
C TRP A 71 -12.52 -10.05 22.67
N LYS A 72 -13.35 -9.24 23.34
CA LYS A 72 -14.43 -8.47 22.70
C LYS A 72 -13.85 -7.24 22.01
N MET A 73 -13.54 -7.38 20.72
CA MET A 73 -12.90 -6.33 19.90
C MET A 73 -13.89 -5.47 19.11
N GLU A 74 -15.19 -5.69 19.26
CA GLU A 74 -16.25 -4.87 18.70
C GLU A 74 -17.37 -4.64 19.73
N ARG A 75 -18.06 -3.51 19.59
CA ARG A 75 -19.23 -3.15 20.39
C ARG A 75 -20.42 -3.01 19.45
N CYS A 76 -21.46 -3.80 19.69
CA CYS A 76 -22.66 -3.79 18.87
C CYS A 76 -23.80 -3.08 19.60
N TRP A 77 -24.50 -2.24 18.84
CA TRP A 77 -25.65 -1.46 19.30
C TRP A 77 -26.83 -1.72 18.38
N THR A 78 -28.02 -1.85 18.96
CA THR A 78 -29.25 -1.98 18.19
C THR A 78 -29.79 -0.58 17.87
N VAL A 79 -29.81 -0.22 16.59
CA VAL A 79 -30.33 1.05 16.12
C VAL A 79 -31.79 0.88 15.71
N ASN A 80 -32.69 1.53 16.46
CA ASN A 80 -34.10 1.58 16.12
C ASN A 80 -34.33 2.56 14.96
N ARG A 81 -35.07 2.11 13.93
CA ARG A 81 -35.30 2.86 12.69
C ARG A 81 -36.77 3.24 12.51
N GLY A 82 -37.43 3.64 13.60
CA GLY A 82 -38.86 3.94 13.61
C GLY A 82 -39.70 2.73 13.22
N ASP A 83 -40.43 2.82 12.11
CA ASP A 83 -41.32 1.76 11.60
C ASP A 83 -40.58 0.57 10.95
N LEU A 84 -39.26 0.69 10.74
CA LEU A 84 -38.44 -0.39 10.18
C LEU A 84 -37.86 -1.28 11.27
N SER A 85 -37.59 -2.54 10.92
CA SER A 85 -36.93 -3.48 11.82
C SER A 85 -35.60 -2.90 12.34
N PRO A 86 -35.33 -3.02 13.65
CA PRO A 86 -34.05 -2.60 14.21
C PRO A 86 -32.89 -3.33 13.54
N VAL A 87 -31.78 -2.63 13.33
CA VAL A 87 -30.56 -3.22 12.75
C VAL A 87 -29.44 -3.09 13.75
N GLU A 88 -28.64 -4.14 13.85
CA GLU A 88 -27.44 -4.17 14.67
C GLU A 88 -26.29 -3.48 13.94
N SER A 89 -25.66 -2.51 14.61
CA SER A 89 -24.47 -1.80 14.13
C SER A 89 -23.32 -2.06 15.09
N CYS A 90 -22.28 -2.72 14.58
CA CYS A 90 -21.07 -3.04 15.34
C CYS A 90 -19.92 -2.11 14.99
N GLU A 91 -19.25 -1.57 16.01
CA GLU A 91 -18.11 -0.66 15.86
C GLU A 91 -16.85 -1.22 16.54
N GLY A 92 -15.69 -0.93 15.95
CA GLY A 92 -14.38 -1.32 16.47
C GLY A 92 -13.59 -2.23 15.54
N ILE A 93 -12.32 -2.45 15.87
CA ILE A 93 -11.36 -3.20 15.04
C ILE A 93 -11.75 -4.67 14.80
N GLY A 94 -12.68 -5.22 15.60
CA GLY A 94 -13.32 -6.52 15.35
C GLY A 94 -14.19 -6.53 14.09
N ASN A 95 -14.79 -5.40 13.75
CA ASN A 95 -15.60 -5.25 12.55
C ASN A 95 -14.68 -5.14 11.31
N PRO A 96 -14.97 -5.89 10.23
CA PRO A 96 -14.11 -5.95 9.04
C PRO A 96 -13.93 -4.59 8.34
N HIS A 97 -14.95 -3.72 8.37
CA HIS A 97 -14.87 -2.40 7.77
C HIS A 97 -13.87 -1.52 8.50
N TYR A 98 -13.97 -1.44 9.83
CA TYR A 98 -13.05 -0.66 10.66
C TYR A 98 -11.63 -1.21 10.56
N PHE A 99 -11.45 -2.54 10.64
CA PHE A 99 -10.14 -3.16 10.47
C PHE A 99 -9.46 -2.76 9.15
N TYR A 100 -10.20 -2.80 8.05
CA TYR A 100 -9.70 -2.43 6.73
C TYR A 100 -9.29 -0.95 6.70
N ILE A 101 -10.20 -0.05 7.08
CA ILE A 101 -9.99 1.40 6.98
C ILE A 101 -8.91 1.89 7.96
N ASP A 102 -8.90 1.36 9.19
CA ASP A 102 -7.91 1.73 10.21
C ASP A 102 -6.49 1.37 9.75
N LEU A 103 -6.29 0.23 9.08
CA LEU A 103 -4.98 -0.15 8.54
C LEU A 103 -4.57 0.71 7.35
N VAL A 104 -5.51 1.10 6.49
CA VAL A 104 -5.23 2.06 5.41
C VAL A 104 -4.77 3.40 6.00
N PHE A 105 -5.47 3.91 7.01
CA PHE A 105 -5.08 5.15 7.68
C PHE A 105 -3.79 5.02 8.48
N ALA A 106 -3.52 3.87 9.10
CA ALA A 106 -2.26 3.61 9.78
C ALA A 106 -1.08 3.68 8.80
N LEU A 107 -1.21 3.04 7.63
CA LEU A 107 -0.19 3.10 6.58
C LEU A 107 -0.04 4.53 6.04
N ALA A 108 -1.15 5.20 5.72
CA ALA A 108 -1.14 6.57 5.22
C ALA A 108 -0.54 7.57 6.22
N GLY A 109 -0.78 7.37 7.53
CA GLY A 109 -0.22 8.16 8.61
C GLY A 109 1.31 8.12 8.66
N THR A 110 1.94 7.06 8.15
CA THR A 110 3.42 6.99 8.06
C THR A 110 4.02 8.01 7.08
N THR A 111 3.22 8.53 6.14
CA THR A 111 3.67 9.52 5.13
C THR A 111 4.29 10.75 5.78
N ALA A 112 3.66 11.29 6.84
CA ALA A 112 4.19 12.45 7.55
C ALA A 112 5.57 12.16 8.16
N GLY A 113 5.76 10.96 8.71
CA GLY A 113 7.06 10.51 9.22
C GLY A 113 8.13 10.42 8.12
N TRP A 114 7.79 9.82 6.97
CA TRP A 114 8.73 9.74 5.84
C TRP A 114 9.07 11.11 5.27
N LEU A 115 8.10 12.03 5.17
CA LEU A 115 8.35 13.41 4.74
C LEU A 115 9.20 14.18 5.74
N PHE A 116 9.00 13.97 7.04
CA PHE A 116 9.86 14.55 8.06
C PHE A 116 11.31 14.09 7.90
N PHE A 117 11.53 12.79 7.69
CA PHE A 117 12.86 12.25 7.42
C PHE A 117 13.44 12.79 6.11
N LEU A 118 12.65 12.86 5.04
CA LEU A 118 13.08 13.42 3.76
C LEU A 118 13.51 14.89 3.90
N GLY A 119 12.67 15.72 4.53
CA GLY A 119 12.94 17.15 4.72
C GLY A 119 14.16 17.38 5.63
N THR A 120 14.30 16.59 6.69
CA THR A 120 15.48 16.65 7.57
C THR A 120 16.74 16.25 6.82
N LEU A 121 16.66 15.19 6.02
CA LEU A 121 17.77 14.67 5.25
C LEU A 121 18.22 15.63 4.13
N VAL A 122 17.30 16.35 3.48
CA VAL A 122 17.65 17.32 2.43
C VAL A 122 18.22 18.61 3.04
N SER A 123 17.70 19.06 4.20
CA SER A 123 18.05 20.35 4.79
C SER A 123 19.14 20.30 5.88
N ASP A 124 19.59 19.11 6.31
CA ASP A 124 20.47 18.91 7.48
C ASP A 124 19.91 19.43 8.81
N THR A 125 18.62 19.76 8.87
CA THR A 125 18.00 20.32 10.07
C THR A 125 16.65 19.69 10.34
N VAL A 126 16.35 19.49 11.62
CA VAL A 126 15.01 19.08 12.08
C VAL A 126 13.94 20.08 11.62
N PHE A 127 14.31 21.35 11.49
CA PHE A 127 13.42 22.41 11.03
C PHE A 127 12.93 22.19 9.60
N GLY A 128 13.79 21.73 8.67
CA GLY A 128 13.34 21.41 7.31
C GLY A 128 12.39 20.21 7.27
N GLY A 129 12.57 19.23 8.16
CA GLY A 129 11.59 18.15 8.37
C GLY A 129 10.24 18.66 8.86
N ALA A 130 10.25 19.57 9.85
CA ALA A 130 9.02 20.19 10.35
C ALA A 130 8.29 20.99 9.27
N ILE A 131 9.01 21.78 8.46
CA ILE A 131 8.43 22.52 7.33
C ILE A 131 7.79 21.55 6.33
N ALA A 132 8.44 20.44 5.99
CA ALA A 132 7.89 19.46 5.05
C ALA A 132 6.57 18.87 5.54
N VAL A 133 6.47 18.53 6.84
CA VAL A 133 5.23 18.02 7.44
C VAL A 133 4.14 19.09 7.49
N LEU A 134 4.48 20.33 7.85
CA LEU A 134 3.53 21.44 7.88
C LEU A 134 2.99 21.76 6.48
N ALA A 135 3.87 21.75 5.47
CA ALA A 135 3.48 21.94 4.08
C ALA A 135 2.56 20.81 3.59
N PHE A 136 2.85 19.56 3.97
CA PHE A 136 1.98 18.43 3.67
C PHE A 136 0.63 18.55 4.38
N ALA A 137 0.60 18.92 5.67
CA ALA A 137 -0.64 19.10 6.42
C ALA A 137 -1.52 20.21 5.81
N PHE A 138 -0.91 21.34 5.42
CA PHE A 138 -1.62 22.44 4.78
C PHE A 138 -2.19 22.06 3.40
N ASN A 139 -1.45 21.25 2.64
CA ASN A 139 -1.84 20.81 1.30
C ASN A 139 -2.43 19.39 1.27
N HIS A 140 -2.88 18.85 2.42
CA HIS A 140 -3.21 17.42 2.53
C HIS A 140 -4.26 16.97 1.50
N GLY A 141 -5.29 17.79 1.25
CA GLY A 141 -6.35 17.49 0.29
C GLY A 141 -5.89 17.41 -1.18
N GLU A 142 -4.80 18.11 -1.52
CA GLU A 142 -4.18 18.06 -2.86
C GLU A 142 -3.10 16.99 -2.94
N ALA A 143 -2.39 16.74 -1.83
CA ALA A 143 -1.30 15.77 -1.77
C ALA A 143 -1.80 14.32 -1.74
N THR A 144 -2.96 14.07 -1.13
CA THR A 144 -3.56 12.74 -1.05
C THR A 144 -5.07 12.80 -0.94
N ARG A 145 -5.72 11.81 -1.57
CA ARG A 145 -7.18 11.65 -1.52
C ARG A 145 -7.61 10.67 -0.43
N VAL A 146 -6.70 10.17 0.41
CA VAL A 146 -6.97 9.10 1.39
C VAL A 146 -8.13 9.39 2.33
N GLN A 147 -8.37 10.65 2.71
CA GLN A 147 -9.48 11.01 3.61
C GLN A 147 -10.86 10.83 2.96
N TRP A 148 -10.95 11.07 1.66
CA TRP A 148 -12.19 10.95 0.88
C TRP A 148 -12.34 9.55 0.35
N THR A 149 -11.21 8.99 -0.11
CA THR A 149 -11.18 7.71 -0.76
C THR A 149 -10.08 6.78 -0.23
N PRO A 150 -10.27 6.19 0.97
CA PRO A 150 -9.25 5.35 1.59
C PRO A 150 -8.79 4.13 0.75
N PRO A 151 -9.68 3.28 0.20
CA PRO A 151 -9.30 2.01 -0.43
C PRO A 151 -8.60 2.15 -1.80
N LEU A 152 -8.21 3.36 -2.21
CA LEU A 152 -7.48 3.53 -3.47
C LEU A 152 -6.08 2.92 -3.39
N ARG A 153 -5.62 2.39 -4.52
CA ARG A 153 -4.26 1.84 -4.69
C ARG A 153 -3.16 2.83 -4.33
N GLU A 154 -3.33 4.07 -4.76
CA GLU A 154 -2.38 5.14 -4.48
C GLU A 154 -2.26 5.41 -2.96
N SER A 155 -3.33 5.21 -2.18
CA SER A 155 -3.29 5.36 -0.71
C SER A 155 -2.32 4.37 -0.06
N PHE A 156 -2.18 3.16 -0.61
CA PHE A 156 -1.24 2.16 -0.13
C PHE A 156 0.18 2.41 -0.62
N ALA A 157 0.35 2.79 -1.89
CA ALA A 157 1.67 2.96 -2.50
C ALA A 157 2.35 4.29 -2.15
N PHE A 158 1.59 5.35 -1.89
CA PHE A 158 2.15 6.68 -1.64
C PHE A 158 3.16 6.71 -0.48
N PRO A 159 2.87 6.16 0.72
CA PRO A 159 3.84 6.13 1.81
C PRO A 159 5.10 5.34 1.48
N THR A 160 4.97 4.22 0.74
CA THR A 160 6.12 3.37 0.36
C THR A 160 6.98 4.01 -0.72
N ILE A 161 6.40 4.80 -1.63
CA ILE A 161 7.15 5.59 -2.62
C ILE A 161 7.97 6.69 -1.92
N ILE A 162 7.39 7.39 -0.95
CA ILE A 162 8.13 8.40 -0.17
C ILE A 162 9.22 7.75 0.67
N ALA A 163 8.95 6.60 1.30
CA ALA A 163 9.97 5.83 2.03
C ALA A 163 11.13 5.41 1.11
N GLN A 164 10.83 4.92 -0.10
CA GLN A 164 11.86 4.58 -1.10
C GLN A 164 12.68 5.82 -1.49
N THR A 165 12.02 6.98 -1.66
CA THR A 165 12.68 8.24 -1.98
C THR A 165 13.62 8.68 -0.86
N VAL A 166 13.23 8.55 0.41
CA VAL A 166 14.10 8.79 1.57
C VAL A 166 15.37 7.94 1.50
N VAL A 167 15.22 6.64 1.19
CA VAL A 167 16.36 5.72 1.05
C VAL A 167 17.29 6.16 -0.08
N VAL A 168 16.74 6.51 -1.26
CA VAL A 168 17.52 7.01 -2.40
C VAL A 168 18.28 8.28 -2.03
N THR A 169 17.60 9.25 -1.42
CA THR A 169 18.22 10.50 -0.97
C THR A 169 19.33 10.23 0.04
N TYR A 170 19.15 9.26 0.94
CA TYR A 170 20.16 8.94 1.96
C TYR A 170 21.41 8.33 1.32
N ILE A 171 21.22 7.45 0.35
CA ILE A 171 22.30 6.82 -0.42
C ILE A 171 23.08 7.87 -1.20
N LEU A 172 22.37 8.76 -1.91
CA LEU A 172 22.97 9.85 -2.68
C LEU A 172 23.78 10.79 -1.78
N LYS A 173 23.16 11.29 -0.70
CA LYS A 173 23.77 12.27 0.19
C LYS A 173 25.05 11.77 0.85
N ASN A 174 25.08 10.50 1.23
CA ASN A 174 26.18 9.91 1.97
C ASN A 174 27.12 9.07 1.08
N HIS A 175 26.94 9.12 -0.24
CA HIS A 175 27.67 8.32 -1.24
C HIS A 175 27.77 6.84 -0.85
N ARG A 176 26.67 6.29 -0.32
CA ARG A 176 26.66 4.88 0.13
C ARG A 176 26.54 3.96 -1.07
N SER A 177 27.04 2.75 -0.93
CA SER A 177 26.98 1.71 -1.96
C SER A 177 26.96 0.34 -1.33
N GLY A 178 26.42 -0.64 -2.06
CA GLY A 178 26.39 -2.04 -1.65
C GLY A 178 25.00 -2.56 -1.30
N LEU A 179 24.93 -3.88 -1.09
CA LEU A 179 23.67 -4.62 -0.96
C LEU A 179 22.81 -4.15 0.22
N LEU A 180 23.43 -3.80 1.34
CA LEU A 180 22.73 -3.36 2.55
C LEU A 180 21.85 -2.13 2.28
N TYR A 181 22.31 -1.21 1.44
CA TYR A 181 21.56 0.00 1.08
C TYR A 181 20.59 -0.26 -0.08
N GLY A 182 20.91 -1.20 -0.98
CA GLY A 182 20.00 -1.61 -2.05
C GLY A 182 18.78 -2.39 -1.55
N LEU A 183 18.91 -3.18 -0.48
CA LEU A 183 17.82 -3.99 0.08
C LEU A 183 16.56 -3.17 0.45
N PRO A 184 16.64 -2.08 1.26
CA PRO A 184 15.46 -1.28 1.56
C PRO A 184 14.86 -0.61 0.31
N MET A 185 15.67 -0.27 -0.70
CA MET A 185 15.13 0.21 -1.99
C MET A 185 14.28 -0.84 -2.67
N VAL A 186 14.77 -2.09 -2.71
CA VAL A 186 14.05 -3.23 -3.30
C VAL A 186 12.76 -3.48 -2.53
N VAL A 187 12.79 -3.48 -1.19
CA VAL A 187 11.61 -3.72 -0.35
C VAL A 187 10.53 -2.67 -0.59
N PHE A 188 10.85 -1.38 -0.47
CA PHE A 188 9.88 -0.31 -0.67
C PHE A 188 9.44 -0.16 -2.13
N GLY A 189 10.34 -0.40 -3.08
CA GLY A 189 10.03 -0.45 -4.51
C GLY A 189 9.03 -1.57 -4.84
N CYS A 190 9.31 -2.79 -4.37
CA CYS A 190 8.41 -3.93 -4.53
C CYS A 190 7.03 -3.68 -3.93
N LEU A 191 6.97 -3.18 -2.69
CA LEU A 191 5.69 -2.86 -2.05
C LEU A 191 4.91 -1.81 -2.85
N SER A 192 5.56 -0.75 -3.32
CA SER A 192 4.92 0.30 -4.11
C SER A 192 4.33 -0.24 -5.41
N MET A 193 5.05 -1.13 -6.11
CA MET A 193 4.61 -1.76 -7.35
C MET A 193 3.46 -2.76 -7.12
N LEU A 194 3.54 -3.56 -6.06
CA LEU A 194 2.48 -4.50 -5.67
C LEU A 194 1.23 -3.77 -5.17
N PHE A 195 1.37 -2.60 -4.56
CA PHE A 195 0.22 -1.82 -4.11
C PHE A 195 -0.41 -1.01 -5.24
N TRP A 196 0.40 -0.48 -6.16
CA TRP A 196 -0.09 0.33 -7.26
C TRP A 196 0.66 0.12 -8.57
N GLN A 197 -0.07 -0.32 -9.59
CA GLN A 197 0.46 -0.60 -10.93
C GLN A 197 1.12 0.60 -11.63
N PHE A 198 0.82 1.83 -11.22
CA PHE A 198 1.36 3.04 -11.82
C PHE A 198 2.64 3.54 -11.14
N SER A 199 3.09 2.89 -10.06
CA SER A 199 4.34 3.21 -9.38
C SER A 199 5.57 3.16 -10.33
N GLN A 200 5.50 2.36 -11.40
CA GLN A 200 6.53 2.30 -12.44
C GLN A 200 6.83 3.67 -13.07
N PHE A 201 5.84 4.55 -13.20
CA PHE A 201 6.04 5.88 -13.77
C PHE A 201 6.81 6.79 -12.82
N ALA A 202 6.55 6.68 -11.52
CA ALA A 202 7.30 7.42 -10.50
C ALA A 202 8.77 6.96 -10.47
N PHE A 203 9.03 5.66 -10.49
CA PHE A 203 10.39 5.13 -10.48
C PHE A 203 11.13 5.36 -11.79
N PHE A 204 10.44 5.32 -12.94
CA PHE A 204 11.04 5.71 -14.22
C PHE A 204 11.52 7.17 -14.20
N THR A 205 10.71 8.08 -13.66
CA THR A 205 11.08 9.49 -13.49
C THR A 205 12.27 9.65 -12.54
N GLN A 206 12.31 8.87 -11.46
CA GLN A 206 13.43 8.85 -10.53
C GLN A 206 14.72 8.38 -11.19
N VAL A 207 14.68 7.28 -11.95
CA VAL A 207 15.84 6.76 -12.71
C VAL A 207 16.31 7.76 -13.78
N GLY A 208 15.38 8.41 -14.49
CA GLY A 208 15.72 9.47 -15.45
C GLY A 208 16.43 10.64 -14.77
N SER A 209 15.95 11.07 -13.60
CA SER A 209 16.59 12.13 -12.80
C SER A 209 17.99 11.73 -12.34
N LEU A 210 18.16 10.49 -11.86
CA LEU A 210 19.46 9.94 -11.46
C LEU A 210 20.45 9.90 -12.63
N PHE A 211 19.98 9.53 -13.83
CA PHE A 211 20.80 9.51 -15.03
C PHE A 211 21.32 10.90 -15.42
N VAL A 212 20.46 11.92 -15.33
CA VAL A 212 20.86 13.32 -15.57
C VAL A 212 21.94 13.74 -14.58
N VAL A 213 21.73 13.51 -13.28
CA VAL A 213 22.69 13.88 -12.22
C VAL A 213 24.01 13.11 -12.35
N TYR A 214 23.97 11.84 -12.78
CA TYR A 214 25.16 11.05 -13.07
C TYR A 214 25.94 11.58 -14.29
N THR A 215 25.25 12.06 -15.33
CA THR A 215 25.89 12.64 -16.53
C THR A 215 26.71 13.90 -16.20
N PHE A 216 26.28 14.65 -15.19
CA PHE A 216 27.02 15.80 -14.66
C PHE A 216 28.12 15.44 -13.64
N ASP A 217 28.43 14.14 -13.46
CA ASP A 217 29.48 13.64 -12.57
C ASP A 217 29.28 13.98 -11.07
N PHE A 218 28.03 14.20 -10.65
CA PHE A 218 27.70 14.46 -9.24
C PHE A 218 27.56 13.18 -8.40
N ILE A 219 27.49 11.99 -9.03
CA ILE A 219 27.26 10.71 -8.35
C ILE A 219 28.41 9.75 -8.66
N PRO A 220 29.11 9.21 -7.64
CA PRO A 220 30.11 8.18 -7.84
C PRO A 220 29.52 6.92 -8.48
N ARG A 221 30.28 6.29 -9.39
CA ARG A 221 29.87 5.04 -10.07
C ARG A 221 29.35 3.95 -9.12
N PRO A 222 29.99 3.63 -7.96
CA PRO A 222 29.48 2.59 -7.07
C PRO A 222 28.10 2.90 -6.48
N THR A 223 27.82 4.18 -6.22
CA THR A 223 26.53 4.65 -5.73
C THR A 223 25.48 4.51 -6.84
N MET A 224 25.79 4.98 -8.06
CA MET A 224 24.88 4.85 -9.21
C MET A 224 24.55 3.38 -9.52
N GLU A 225 25.56 2.50 -9.49
CA GLU A 225 25.34 1.05 -9.67
C GLU A 225 24.40 0.46 -8.61
N THR A 226 24.55 0.89 -7.35
CA THR A 226 23.68 0.44 -6.27
C THR A 226 22.23 0.87 -6.50
N LEU A 227 22.03 2.14 -6.91
CA LEU A 227 20.71 2.69 -7.19
C LEU A 227 20.04 1.98 -8.38
N LEU A 228 20.78 1.81 -9.49
CA LEU A 228 20.28 1.12 -10.68
C LEU A 228 19.96 -0.35 -10.41
N LYS A 229 20.85 -1.09 -9.73
CA LYS A 229 20.60 -2.47 -9.32
C LYS A 229 19.39 -2.56 -8.40
N GLY A 230 19.24 -1.63 -7.45
CA GLY A 230 18.07 -1.57 -6.56
C GLY A 230 16.75 -1.41 -7.32
N HIS A 231 16.70 -0.49 -8.28
CA HIS A 231 15.53 -0.33 -9.15
C HIS A 231 15.24 -1.58 -9.98
N LEU A 232 16.22 -2.09 -10.72
CA LEU A 232 16.04 -3.26 -11.57
C LEU A 232 15.59 -4.50 -10.79
N VAL A 233 16.22 -4.77 -9.65
CA VAL A 233 15.87 -5.92 -8.80
C VAL A 233 14.48 -5.72 -8.20
N GLY A 234 14.12 -4.50 -7.78
CA GLY A 234 12.78 -4.19 -7.28
C GLY A 234 11.69 -4.44 -8.33
N GLU A 235 11.90 -3.96 -9.54
CA GLU A 235 10.96 -4.12 -10.66
C GLU A 235 10.78 -5.61 -11.03
N ILE A 236 11.88 -6.34 -11.20
CA ILE A 236 11.85 -7.76 -11.53
C ILE A 236 11.18 -8.55 -10.38
N SER A 237 11.56 -8.27 -9.14
CA SER A 237 11.02 -8.97 -7.97
C SER A 237 9.52 -8.73 -7.82
N SER A 238 9.04 -7.49 -8.01
CA SER A 238 7.61 -7.20 -7.98
C SER A 238 6.85 -7.93 -9.09
N SER A 239 7.40 -7.97 -10.30
CA SER A 239 6.81 -8.68 -11.45
C SER A 239 6.75 -10.18 -11.22
N VAL A 240 7.82 -10.78 -10.68
CA VAL A 240 7.88 -12.21 -10.34
C VAL A 240 6.87 -12.54 -9.24
N VAL A 241 6.82 -11.74 -8.17
CA VAL A 241 5.86 -11.95 -7.07
C VAL A 241 4.42 -11.81 -7.58
N ALA A 242 4.14 -10.78 -8.37
CA ALA A 242 2.83 -10.56 -8.97
C ALA A 242 2.41 -11.75 -9.86
N TYR A 243 3.35 -12.27 -10.67
CA TYR A 243 3.13 -13.43 -11.53
C TYR A 243 2.89 -14.71 -10.72
N LEU A 244 3.74 -15.01 -9.74
CA LEU A 244 3.61 -16.20 -8.89
C LEU A 244 2.26 -16.21 -8.15
N ILE A 245 1.84 -15.06 -7.62
CA ILE A 245 0.57 -14.94 -6.94
C ILE A 245 -0.61 -15.09 -7.91
N ALA A 246 -0.51 -14.53 -9.11
CA ALA A 246 -1.59 -14.58 -10.08
C ALA A 246 -1.75 -15.95 -10.77
N TYR A 247 -0.67 -16.74 -10.89
CA TYR A 247 -0.63 -17.92 -11.78
C TYR A 247 -0.07 -19.21 -11.17
N CYS A 248 0.73 -19.16 -10.11
CA CYS A 248 1.38 -20.36 -9.57
C CYS A 248 0.78 -20.83 -8.25
N LEU A 249 0.12 -19.94 -7.51
CA LEU A 249 -0.50 -20.32 -6.25
C LEU A 249 -1.88 -21.01 -6.43
N PHE A 250 -2.45 -21.01 -7.64
CA PHE A 250 -3.81 -21.50 -7.92
C PHE A 250 -3.99 -22.06 -9.34
#